data_AF-A0A1G2WI88-F1
#
_entry.id   AF-A0A1G2WI88-F1
#
_cell.length_a   1.000
_cell.length_b   1.000
_cell.length_c   1.000
_cell.angle_alpha   90.00
_cell.angle_beta   90.00
_cell.angle_gamma   90.00
#
_symmetry.space_group_name_H-M   'P 1'
#
loop_
_entity.id
_entity.type
_entity.pdbx_description
1 polymer ?
#
loop_
_entity_poly.entity_id
_entity_poly.type
_entity_poly.pdbx_seq_one_letter_code
_entity_poly.pdbx_strand_id
1 'polypeptide(L)'
;MKIIQIVLFSLLALALSGCAATTGNRRDYPTVSVPGGSVTILAARAYQKVDGLVVSGRIKRMHKIQLPGHVDLAVCGSDGTLLVREMVRVPGLSSNRKGVIELPFRVKLAMVPPEGTTIRLRYHAPASTNGDFSCTLS
;
A
#
# COMPACT_ATOMS: atom_id res chain seq x y z
N MET A 1 20.76 -8.18 57.88
CA MET A 1 20.97 -7.16 56.82
C MET A 1 21.29 -7.73 55.43
N LYS A 2 21.84 -8.96 55.29
CA LYS A 2 22.13 -9.58 53.98
C LYS A 2 20.90 -9.96 53.14
N ILE A 3 19.78 -10.33 53.77
CA ILE A 3 18.56 -10.79 53.07
C ILE A 3 17.87 -9.65 52.30
N ILE A 4 17.91 -8.42 52.83
CA ILE A 4 17.28 -7.24 52.21
C ILE A 4 18.01 -6.85 50.91
N GLN A 5 19.34 -6.98 50.86
CA GLN A 5 20.12 -6.72 49.65
C GLN A 5 19.79 -7.70 48.51
N ILE A 6 19.53 -8.97 48.82
CA ILE A 6 19.22 -10.00 47.81
C ILE A 6 17.84 -9.75 47.19
N VAL A 7 16.85 -9.35 48.00
CA VAL A 7 15.49 -9.03 47.53
C VAL A 7 15.50 -7.77 46.64
N LEU A 8 16.31 -6.77 47.00
CA LEU A 8 16.42 -5.53 46.21
C LEU A 8 17.08 -5.78 44.84
N PHE A 9 18.10 -6.64 44.79
CA PHE A 9 18.76 -7.01 43.53
C PHE A 9 17.86 -7.85 42.61
N SER A 10 17.05 -8.74 43.18
CA SER A 10 16.13 -9.58 42.40
C SER A 10 14.94 -8.78 41.84
N LEU A 11 14.42 -7.78 42.56
CA LEU A 11 13.42 -6.85 42.00
C LEU A 11 13.99 -5.98 40.86
N LEU A 12 15.25 -5.58 40.94
CA LEU A 12 15.88 -4.74 39.92
C LEU A 12 16.10 -5.51 38.60
N ALA A 13 16.35 -6.83 38.66
CA ALA A 13 16.57 -7.66 37.49
C ALA A 13 15.30 -7.91 36.65
N LEU A 14 14.10 -7.91 37.26
CA LEU A 14 12.84 -8.09 36.53
C LEU A 14 12.38 -6.84 35.76
N ALA A 15 12.92 -5.65 36.07
CA ALA A 15 12.58 -4.43 35.34
C ALA A 15 13.32 -4.27 34.00
N LEU A 16 14.31 -5.14 33.71
CA LEU A 16 15.18 -5.08 32.53
C LEU A 16 14.76 -6.02 31.39
N SER A 17 13.64 -6.74 31.50
CA SER A 17 13.02 -7.42 30.35
C SER A 17 12.34 -6.38 29.43
N GLY A 18 13.17 -5.52 28.86
CA GLY A 18 12.79 -4.47 27.94
C GLY A 18 12.21 -5.06 26.66
N CYS A 19 11.15 -4.41 26.20
CA CYS A 19 10.48 -4.65 24.93
C CYS A 19 11.50 -4.81 23.80
N ALA A 20 11.76 -6.04 23.38
CA ALA A 20 12.25 -6.29 22.03
C ALA A 20 11.12 -5.85 21.08
N ALA A 21 11.14 -4.57 20.71
CA ALA A 21 10.30 -4.08 19.63
C ALA A 21 10.72 -4.85 18.38
N THR A 22 9.97 -5.91 18.06
CA THR A 22 10.12 -6.66 16.81
C THR A 22 9.93 -5.66 15.68
N THR A 23 11.04 -5.14 15.17
CA THR A 23 11.14 -4.50 13.87
C THR A 23 10.86 -5.61 12.85
N GLY A 24 9.58 -5.93 12.67
CA GLY A 24 9.14 -6.91 11.70
C GLY A 24 9.76 -6.55 10.36
N ASN A 25 10.36 -7.55 9.69
CA ASN A 25 11.08 -7.38 8.44
C ASN A 25 10.16 -6.73 7.40
N ARG A 26 10.27 -5.41 7.24
CA ARG A 26 9.47 -4.62 6.32
C ARG A 26 10.21 -4.59 5.00
N ARG A 27 9.68 -5.32 4.03
CA ARG A 27 10.15 -5.28 2.64
C ARG A 27 9.31 -4.29 1.86
N ASP A 28 9.92 -3.24 1.33
CA ASP A 28 9.23 -2.32 0.40
C ASP A 28 9.34 -2.87 -1.04
N TYR A 29 8.32 -2.62 -1.85
CA TYR A 29 8.26 -3.04 -3.26
C TYR A 29 8.18 -1.82 -4.18
N PRO A 30 8.85 -1.86 -5.35
CA PRO A 30 8.72 -0.82 -6.37
C PRO A 30 7.25 -0.63 -6.78
N THR A 31 6.84 0.63 -6.93
CA THR A 31 5.50 0.98 -7.41
C THR A 31 5.61 1.81 -8.68
N VAL A 32 4.83 1.47 -9.71
CA VAL A 32 4.74 2.20 -10.98
C VAL A 32 3.31 2.68 -11.16
N SER A 33 3.15 4.00 -11.31
CA SER A 33 1.85 4.61 -11.62
C SER A 33 1.73 4.80 -13.13
N VAL A 34 0.77 4.12 -13.74
CA VAL A 34 0.46 4.25 -15.16
C VAL A 34 -0.58 5.36 -15.33
N PRO A 35 -0.36 6.32 -16.26
CA PRO A 35 -1.36 7.33 -16.59
C PRO A 35 -2.69 6.67 -17.00
N GLY A 36 -3.80 7.17 -16.46
CA GLY A 36 -5.13 6.63 -16.75
C GLY A 36 -6.22 7.64 -16.44
N GLY A 37 -6.86 8.16 -17.48
CA GLY A 37 -7.99 9.08 -17.35
C GLY A 37 -7.65 10.43 -16.70
N SER A 38 -8.61 10.98 -15.97
CA SER A 38 -8.62 12.35 -15.44
C SER A 38 -8.27 12.46 -13.94
N VAL A 39 -7.83 11.35 -13.33
CA VAL A 39 -7.37 11.28 -11.95
C VAL A 39 -5.92 10.79 -11.95
N THR A 40 -5.06 11.48 -11.20
CA THR A 40 -3.64 11.16 -11.13
C THR A 40 -3.32 10.46 -9.81
N ILE A 41 -2.50 9.42 -9.85
CA ILE A 41 -1.90 8.84 -8.64
C ILE A 41 -0.69 9.70 -8.28
N LEU A 42 -0.73 10.39 -7.13
CA LEU A 42 0.34 11.30 -6.69
C LEU A 42 1.52 10.55 -6.09
N ALA A 43 1.20 9.55 -5.28
CA ALA A 43 2.18 8.74 -4.58
C ALA A 43 1.55 7.38 -4.30
N ALA A 44 2.37 6.35 -4.42
CA ALA A 44 2.04 5.01 -4.00
C ALA A 44 3.23 4.40 -3.26
N ARG A 45 2.94 3.54 -2.30
CA ARG A 45 3.91 2.74 -1.57
C ARG A 45 3.35 1.35 -1.38
N ALA A 46 4.19 0.36 -1.61
CA ALA A 46 3.86 -1.04 -1.40
C ALA A 46 4.88 -1.63 -0.43
N TYR A 47 4.41 -2.36 0.57
CA TYR A 47 5.29 -2.97 1.56
C TYR A 47 4.67 -4.23 2.17
N GLN A 48 5.52 -5.19 2.51
CA GLN A 48 5.15 -6.39 3.24
C GLN A 48 4.87 -6.08 4.71
N LYS A 49 3.84 -6.71 5.26
CA LYS A 49 3.57 -6.75 6.69
C LYS A 49 3.18 -8.19 7.05
N VAL A 50 3.94 -8.82 7.96
CA VAL A 50 3.76 -10.19 8.53
C VAL A 50 3.20 -11.23 7.53
N ASP A 51 1.89 -11.18 7.23
CA ASP A 51 1.19 -12.15 6.37
C ASP A 51 0.64 -11.58 5.05
N GLY A 52 1.10 -10.42 4.59
CA GLY A 52 0.55 -9.84 3.36
C GLY A 52 1.23 -8.60 2.80
N LEU A 53 0.76 -8.19 1.63
CA LEU A 53 1.15 -6.95 0.97
C LEU A 53 0.17 -5.83 1.35
N VAL A 54 0.71 -4.70 1.77
CA VAL A 54 -0.05 -3.47 1.93
C VAL A 54 0.35 -2.50 0.82
N VAL A 55 -0.64 -2.02 0.07
CA VAL A 55 -0.46 -0.95 -0.91
C VAL A 55 -1.28 0.26 -0.47
N SER A 56 -0.64 1.42 -0.45
CA SER A 56 -1.27 2.66 -0.01
C SER A 56 -0.80 3.83 -0.86
N GLY A 57 -1.64 4.83 -1.01
CA GLY A 57 -1.29 5.98 -1.83
C GLY A 57 -2.31 7.10 -1.73
N ARG A 58 -2.11 8.09 -2.59
CA ARG A 58 -3.00 9.23 -2.74
C ARG A 58 -3.30 9.45 -4.20
N ILE A 59 -4.56 9.74 -4.49
CA ILE A 59 -5.00 10.17 -5.82
C ILE A 59 -5.41 11.63 -5.78
N LYS A 60 -5.24 12.33 -6.90
CA LYS A 60 -5.62 13.72 -7.10
C LYS A 60 -6.60 13.84 -8.24
N ARG A 61 -7.68 14.57 -7.98
CA ARG A 61 -8.68 14.97 -8.97
C ARG A 61 -8.69 16.49 -9.08
N MET A 62 -8.56 17.00 -10.30
CA MET A 62 -8.47 18.44 -10.57
C MET A 62 -9.82 19.14 -10.82
N HIS A 63 -10.83 18.42 -11.35
CA HIS A 63 -12.05 19.06 -11.86
C HIS A 63 -13.36 18.41 -11.38
N LYS A 64 -14.44 19.21 -11.47
CA LYS A 64 -15.82 18.98 -10.98
C LYS A 64 -16.55 17.77 -11.59
N ILE A 65 -15.99 17.10 -12.60
CA ILE A 65 -16.66 15.95 -13.23
C ILE A 65 -16.70 14.80 -12.23
N GLN A 66 -17.89 14.37 -11.85
CA GLN A 66 -18.08 13.21 -11.00
C GLN A 66 -17.51 12.03 -11.76
N LEU A 67 -16.37 11.54 -11.30
CA LEU A 67 -15.67 10.43 -11.92
C LEU A 67 -15.78 9.29 -10.92
N PRO A 68 -16.88 8.52 -10.95
CA PRO A 68 -16.83 7.19 -10.39
C PRO A 68 -15.65 6.46 -11.03
N GLY A 69 -15.08 5.47 -10.34
CA GLY A 69 -13.90 4.79 -10.81
C GLY A 69 -13.25 3.99 -9.72
N HIS A 70 -12.16 3.34 -10.07
CA HIS A 70 -11.34 2.57 -9.16
C HIS A 70 -9.87 2.66 -9.56
N VAL A 71 -9.00 2.32 -8.62
CA VAL A 71 -7.60 2.09 -8.92
C VAL A 71 -7.45 0.61 -9.24
N ASP A 72 -7.07 0.31 -10.47
CA ASP A 72 -6.56 -1.00 -10.85
C ASP A 72 -5.17 -1.18 -10.21
N LEU A 73 -4.98 -2.31 -9.55
CA LEU A 73 -3.73 -2.76 -8.97
C LEU A 73 -3.32 -4.06 -9.64
N ALA A 74 -2.08 -4.13 -10.12
CA ALA A 74 -1.47 -5.37 -10.56
C ALA A 74 -0.17 -5.62 -9.79
N VAL A 75 -0.01 -6.86 -9.33
CA VAL A 75 1.24 -7.37 -8.76
C VAL A 75 1.94 -8.12 -9.88
N CYS A 76 3.06 -7.59 -10.36
CA CYS A 76 3.81 -8.12 -11.49
C CYS A 76 5.08 -8.82 -11.02
N GLY A 77 5.25 -10.09 -11.37
CA GLY A 77 6.50 -10.82 -11.17
C GLY A 77 7.65 -10.21 -11.96
N SER A 78 8.87 -10.56 -11.58
CA SER A 78 10.09 -10.09 -12.25
C SER A 78 10.20 -10.53 -13.71
N ASP A 79 9.51 -11.61 -14.07
CA ASP A 79 9.40 -12.18 -15.42
C ASP A 79 8.29 -11.53 -16.26
N GLY A 80 7.58 -10.53 -15.71
CA GLY A 80 6.42 -9.91 -16.35
C GLY A 80 5.13 -10.70 -16.19
N THR A 81 5.12 -11.77 -15.39
CA THR A 81 3.89 -12.52 -15.09
C THR A 81 2.96 -11.72 -14.18
N LEU A 82 1.67 -11.72 -14.49
CA LEU A 82 0.65 -11.14 -13.61
C LEU A 82 0.36 -12.11 -12.46
N LEU A 83 0.75 -11.73 -11.24
CA LEU A 83 0.54 -12.55 -10.04
C LEU A 83 -0.85 -12.33 -9.45
N VAL A 84 -1.27 -11.06 -9.33
CA VAL A 84 -2.59 -10.67 -8.80
C VAL A 84 -3.07 -9.41 -9.50
N ARG A 85 -4.39 -9.32 -9.72
CA ARG A 85 -5.08 -8.10 -10.14
C ARG A 85 -6.23 -7.80 -9.19
N GLU A 86 -6.34 -6.55 -8.75
CA GLU A 86 -7.39 -6.08 -7.86
C GLU A 86 -7.96 -4.73 -8.27
N MET A 87 -9.24 -4.51 -7.98
CA MET A 87 -9.94 -3.25 -8.24
C MET A 87 -10.24 -2.54 -6.92
N VAL A 88 -9.56 -1.42 -6.67
CA VAL A 88 -9.67 -0.67 -5.42
C VAL A 88 -10.59 0.53 -5.59
N ARG A 89 -11.77 0.48 -4.98
CA ARG A 89 -12.65 1.65 -4.89
C ARG A 89 -12.05 2.69 -3.95
N VAL A 90 -12.01 3.95 -4.37
CA VAL A 90 -11.51 5.05 -3.53
C VAL A 90 -12.68 5.91 -3.05
N PRO A 91 -13.01 5.88 -1.74
CA PRO A 91 -14.10 6.68 -1.19
C PRO A 91 -13.91 8.18 -1.44
N GLY A 92 -15.01 8.87 -1.74
CA GLY A 92 -15.00 10.32 -1.96
C GLY A 92 -14.64 10.76 -3.38
N LEU A 93 -14.32 9.84 -4.30
CA LEU A 93 -14.09 10.16 -5.71
C LEU A 93 -15.31 10.80 -6.38
N SER A 94 -16.51 10.32 -6.02
CA SER A 94 -17.80 10.84 -6.48
C SER A 94 -18.24 12.12 -5.78
N SER A 95 -17.39 12.75 -4.96
CA SER A 95 -17.73 13.97 -4.23
C SER A 95 -17.98 15.16 -5.16
N ASN A 96 -19.04 15.92 -4.88
CA ASN A 96 -19.41 17.17 -5.59
C ASN A 96 -18.62 18.40 -5.10
N ARG A 97 -17.68 18.22 -4.16
CA ARG A 97 -16.83 19.31 -3.67
C ARG A 97 -16.06 19.92 -4.85
N LYS A 98 -16.00 21.25 -4.87
CA LYS A 98 -15.27 22.02 -5.88
C LYS A 98 -13.77 22.03 -5.54
N GLY A 99 -12.96 22.23 -6.57
CA GLY A 99 -11.51 22.37 -6.43
C GLY A 99 -10.75 21.05 -6.48
N VAL A 100 -9.47 21.13 -6.14
CA VAL A 100 -8.56 19.98 -6.11
C VAL A 100 -8.92 19.11 -4.92
N ILE A 101 -9.18 17.82 -5.18
CA ILE A 101 -9.43 16.83 -4.14
C ILE A 101 -8.29 15.83 -4.15
N GLU A 102 -7.71 15.61 -2.97
CA GLU A 102 -6.74 14.54 -2.75
C GLU A 102 -7.35 13.49 -1.83
N LEU A 103 -7.42 12.24 -2.29
CA LEU A 103 -8.06 11.14 -1.56
C LEU A 103 -7.03 10.05 -1.27
N PRO A 104 -6.97 9.55 -0.02
CA PRO A 104 -6.14 8.41 0.30
C PRO A 104 -6.80 7.12 -0.19
N PHE A 105 -5.99 6.13 -0.55
CA PHE A 105 -6.44 4.76 -0.73
C PHE A 105 -5.49 3.78 -0.03
N ARG A 106 -6.04 2.64 0.38
CA ARG A 106 -5.28 1.56 0.99
C ARG A 106 -5.94 0.23 0.68
N VAL A 107 -5.14 -0.75 0.31
CA VAL A 107 -5.55 -2.13 0.07
C VAL A 107 -4.57 -3.08 0.74
N LYS A 108 -5.09 -4.22 1.21
CA LYS A 108 -4.30 -5.31 1.78
C LYS A 108 -4.57 -6.55 0.93
N LEU A 109 -3.51 -7.21 0.49
CA LEU A 109 -3.58 -8.49 -0.20
C LEU A 109 -3.05 -9.57 0.73
N ALA A 110 -3.77 -10.68 0.84
CA ALA A 110 -3.35 -11.87 1.58
C ALA A 110 -2.35 -12.70 0.76
N MET A 111 -1.28 -12.05 0.30
CA MET A 111 -0.18 -12.67 -0.41
C MET A 111 1.15 -12.03 0.00
N VAL A 112 2.22 -12.81 -0.04
CA VAL A 112 3.59 -12.31 0.07
C VAL A 112 4.20 -12.37 -1.34
N PRO A 113 4.40 -11.22 -2.01
CA PRO A 113 4.97 -11.24 -3.34
C PRO A 113 6.44 -11.70 -3.32
N PRO A 114 6.86 -12.49 -4.33
CA PRO A 114 8.24 -12.92 -4.48
C PRO A 114 9.18 -11.72 -4.71
N GLU A 115 10.48 -11.95 -4.56
CA GLU A 115 11.49 -10.93 -4.86
C GLU A 115 11.44 -10.51 -6.34
N GLY A 116 11.84 -9.27 -6.62
CA GLY A 116 11.77 -8.69 -7.97
C GLY A 116 10.36 -8.29 -8.43
N THR A 117 9.33 -8.44 -7.59
CA THR A 117 7.97 -8.00 -7.90
C THR A 117 7.88 -6.47 -8.03
N THR A 118 7.11 -6.00 -9.01
CA THR A 118 6.71 -4.59 -9.15
C THR A 118 5.19 -4.44 -9.02
N ILE A 119 4.74 -3.39 -8.32
CA ILE A 119 3.32 -3.07 -8.19
C ILE A 119 2.94 -2.01 -9.21
N ARG A 120 2.09 -2.35 -10.19
CA ARG A 120 1.54 -1.39 -11.16
C ARG A 120 0.18 -0.90 -10.68
N LEU A 121 -0.04 0.40 -10.80
CA LEU A 121 -1.28 1.06 -10.40
C LEU A 121 -1.79 1.94 -11.53
N ARG A 122 -3.09 1.91 -11.79
CA ARG A 122 -3.73 2.76 -12.79
C ARG A 122 -5.09 3.21 -12.31
N TYR A 123 -5.46 4.46 -12.56
CA TYR A 123 -6.85 4.86 -12.39
C TYR A 123 -7.68 4.45 -13.60
N HIS A 124 -8.82 3.81 -13.33
CA HIS A 124 -9.80 3.40 -14.32
C HIS A 124 -11.09 4.20 -14.16
N ALA A 125 -11.45 4.96 -15.20
CA ALA A 125 -12.73 5.67 -15.27
C ALA A 125 -13.79 4.79 -15.98
N PRO A 126 -15.07 4.85 -15.64
CA PRO A 126 -16.13 4.05 -16.26
C PRO A 126 -16.20 4.14 -17.79
N ALA A 127 -15.77 5.27 -18.34
CA ALA A 127 -15.73 5.53 -19.79
C ALA A 127 -14.32 5.42 -20.38
N SER A 128 -13.29 4.99 -19.63
CA SER A 128 -11.97 4.76 -20.20
C SER A 128 -11.94 3.46 -20.97
N THR A 129 -11.32 3.47 -22.15
CA THR A 129 -10.97 2.24 -22.85
C THR A 129 -10.04 1.41 -21.97
N ASN A 130 -10.21 0.08 -22.02
CA ASN A 130 -9.29 -0.92 -21.46
C ASN A 130 -7.96 -0.85 -22.23
N GLY A 131 -7.19 0.23 -22.09
CA GLY A 131 -5.80 0.27 -22.58
C GLY A 131 -4.98 -0.77 -21.82
N ASP A 132 -3.86 -1.21 -22.39
CA ASP A 132 -3.03 -2.27 -21.84
C ASP A 132 -2.60 -1.97 -20.39
N PHE A 133 -3.26 -2.63 -19.45
CA PHE A 133 -2.84 -2.72 -18.05
C PHE A 133 -2.28 -4.12 -17.84
N SER A 134 -1.08 -4.34 -18.41
CA SER A 134 -0.37 -5.62 -18.36
C SER A 134 0.91 -5.52 -17.53
N CYS A 135 1.45 -6.68 -17.17
CA CYS A 135 2.75 -6.79 -16.51
C CYS A 135 3.93 -6.89 -17.49
N THR A 136 3.65 -6.83 -18.80
CA THR A 136 4.67 -6.90 -19.83
C THR A 136 5.63 -5.72 -19.69
N LEU A 137 6.93 -6.03 -19.72
CA LEU A 137 8.00 -5.05 -19.77
C LEU A 137 7.88 -4.32 -21.12
N SER A 138 7.46 -3.05 -21.07
CA SER A 138 7.45 -2.14 -22.22
C SER A 138 8.79 -1.44 -22.35
#